data_AF-A0AA45BJH9-F1
#
_entry.id   AF-A0AA45BJH9-F1
#
_cell.length_a   1.000
_cell.length_b   1.000
_cell.length_c   1.000
_cell.angle_alpha   90.00
_cell.angle_beta   90.00
_cell.angle_gamma   90.00
#
_symmetry.space_group_name_H-M   'P 1'
#
loop_
_entity.id
_entity.type
_entity.pdbx_description
1 polymer ?
#
loop_
_entity_poly.entity_id
_entity_poly.type
_entity_poly.pdbx_seq_one_letter_code
_entity_poly.pdbx_strand_id
1 'polypeptide(L)' 'MMQLTLGRHCFTLSGNDALFVAEAILLQRKHPDIVLPEHRSEKHGVICLTNRQAELRRICADEVVDHNAID' A
#
# COMPACT_ATOMS: atom_id res chain seq x y z
N MET A 1 -2.33 0.75 22.60
CA MET A 1 -3.33 0.88 21.52
C MET A 1 -3.32 2.32 21.04
N MET A 2 -3.36 2.55 19.73
CA MET A 2 -3.37 3.88 19.10
C MET A 2 -4.54 3.96 18.11
N GLN A 3 -5.11 5.15 17.95
CA GLN A 3 -6.18 5.38 16.98
C GLN A 3 -5.59 6.05 15.74
N LEU A 4 -5.80 5.43 14.58
CA LEU A 4 -5.43 5.99 13.28
C LEU A 4 -6.71 6.42 12.56
N THR A 5 -6.74 7.67 12.11
CA THR A 5 -7.85 8.21 11.31
C THR A 5 -7.40 8.42 9.87
N LEU A 6 -8.04 7.73 8.93
CA LEU A 6 -7.82 7.88 7.50
C LEU A 6 -9.12 8.31 6.83
N GLY A 7 -9.25 9.61 6.56
CA GLY A 7 -10.48 10.20 6.05
C GLY A 7 -11.63 10.04 7.05
N ARG A 8 -12.66 9.29 6.66
CA ARG A 8 -13.84 9.00 7.51
C ARG A 8 -13.71 7.70 8.32
N HIS A 9 -12.62 6.96 8.14
CA HIS A 9 -12.42 5.67 8.80
C HIS A 9 -11.46 5.83 9.99
N CYS A 10 -11.82 5.21 11.10
CA CYS A 10 -11.01 5.18 12.32
C CYS A 10 -10.66 3.72 12.64
N PHE A 11 -9.39 3.46 12.89
CA PHE A 11 -8.86 2.15 13.22
C PHE A 11 -8.18 2.18 14.59
N THR A 12 -8.39 1.14 15.40
CA THR A 12 -7.72 1.02 16.71
C THR A 12 -6.65 -0.05 16.64
N LEU A 13 -5.41 0.39 16.46
CA LEU A 13 -4.23 -0.43 16.18
C LEU A 13 -3.37 -0.63 17.43
N SER A 14 -2.54 -1.68 17.44
CA SER A 14 -1.43 -1.76 18.42
C SER A 14 -0.38 -0.69 18.10
N GLY A 15 0.57 -0.45 19.01
CA GLY A 15 1.65 0.52 18.75
C GLY A 15 2.48 0.13 17.51
N ASN A 16 2.82 -1.16 17.40
CA ASN A 16 3.61 -1.69 16.29
C ASN A 16 2.84 -1.61 14.96
N ASP A 17 1.54 -1.97 14.97
CA ASP A 17 0.72 -1.89 13.76
C ASP A 17 0.53 -0.44 13.31
N ALA A 18 0.35 0.49 14.26
CA ALA A 18 0.19 1.91 13.95
C ALA A 18 1.49 2.50 13.36
N LEU A 19 2.65 2.12 13.92
CA LEU A 19 3.96 2.54 13.41
C LEU A 19 4.15 2.04 11.97
N PHE A 20 3.90 0.75 11.73
CA PHE A 20 3.97 0.16 10.39
C PHE A 20 3.12 0.93 9.38
N VAL A 21 1.84 1.19 9.72
CA VAL A 21 0.92 1.91 8.84
C VAL A 21 1.40 3.34 8.58
N ALA A 22 1.90 4.04 9.59
CA ALA A 22 2.41 5.40 9.44
C ALA A 22 3.65 5.45 8.52
N GLU A 23 4.60 4.54 8.69
CA GLU A 23 5.79 4.43 7.85
C GLU A 23 5.43 4.09 6.41
N ALA A 24 4.53 3.15 6.20
CA ALA A 24 4.00 2.78 4.89
C ALA A 24 3.37 3.97 4.14
N ILE A 25 2.56 4.78 4.83
CA ILE A 25 1.96 5.99 4.24
C ILE A 25 3.04 7.02 3.89
N LEU A 26 4.04 7.23 4.75
CA LEU A 26 5.15 8.14 4.48
C LEU A 26 5.99 7.69 3.29
N LEU A 27 6.26 6.38 3.19
CA LEU A 27 6.97 5.75 2.07
C LEU A 27 6.20 5.95 0.76
N GLN A 28 4.89 5.66 0.75
CA GLN A 28 4.04 5.89 -0.43
C GLN A 28 4.00 7.36 -0.86
N ARG A 29 3.99 8.31 0.08
CA ARG A 29 4.01 9.74 -0.27
C ARG A 29 5.31 10.17 -0.95
N LYS A 30 6.45 9.58 -0.55
CA LYS A 30 7.76 9.84 -1.17
C LYS A 30 7.93 9.10 -2.49
N HIS A 31 7.44 7.87 -2.54
CA HIS A 31 7.56 6.97 -3.68
C HIS A 31 6.18 6.39 -4.01
N PRO A 32 5.35 7.10 -4.80
CA PRO A 32 3.97 6.70 -5.07
C PRO A 32 3.81 5.30 -5.66
N ASP A 33 4.81 4.86 -6.42
CA ASP A 33 4.81 3.60 -7.15
C ASP A 33 5.48 2.44 -6.38
N ILE A 34 5.92 2.68 -5.14
CA ILE A 34 6.58 1.66 -4.32
C ILE A 34 5.63 0.51 -3.99
N VAL A 35 6.14 -0.71 -4.07
CA VAL A 35 5.45 -1.89 -3.53
C VAL A 35 5.64 -1.87 -2.03
N LEU A 36 4.55 -1.69 -1.28
CA LEU A 36 4.62 -1.78 0.17
C LEU A 36 4.65 -3.24 0.64
N PRO A 37 5.41 -3.53 1.70
CA PRO A 37 5.41 -4.84 2.33
C PRO A 37 4.07 -5.12 3.04
N GLU A 38 3.79 -6.39 3.29
CA GLU A 38 2.73 -6.81 4.19
C GLU A 38 3.23 -6.85 5.63
N HIS A 39 2.34 -6.56 6.59
CA HIS A 39 2.64 -6.68 8.02
C HIS A 39 1.71 -7.66 8.70
N ARG A 40 2.31 -8.62 9.44
CA ARG A 40 1.55 -9.59 10.22
C ARG A 40 1.35 -9.06 11.63
N SER A 41 0.15 -8.54 11.86
CA SER A 41 -0.34 -8.14 13.17
C SER A 41 -0.86 -9.35 13.94
N GLU A 42 -0.46 -9.47 15.20
CA GLU A 42 -0.99 -10.48 16.13
C GLU A 42 -2.51 -10.32 16.34
N LYS A 43 -3.01 -9.08 16.27
CA LYS A 43 -4.42 -8.76 16.51
C LYS A 43 -5.25 -8.67 15.23
N HIS A 44 -4.67 -8.12 14.16
CA HIS A 44 -5.41 -7.77 12.95
C HIS A 44 -5.15 -8.71 11.78
N GLY A 45 -4.32 -9.75 11.97
CA GLY A 45 -3.94 -10.65 10.89
C GLY A 45 -2.96 -9.98 9.93
N VAL A 46 -3.26 -9.95 8.64
CA VAL A 46 -2.40 -9.29 7.65
C VAL A 46 -2.90 -7.88 7.38
N ILE A 47 -2.02 -6.89 7.55
CA ILE A 47 -2.22 -5.51 7.16
C ILE A 47 -1.46 -5.28 5.85
N CYS A 48 -2.20 -4.93 4.80
CA CYS A 48 -1.67 -4.57 3.49
C CYS A 48 -2.20 -3.18 3.11
N LEU A 49 -1.32 -2.30 2.62
CA LEU A 49 -1.69 -0.98 2.13
C LEU A 49 -1.54 -0.94 0.61
N THR A 50 -2.65 -0.78 -0.08
CA THR A 50 -2.67 -0.61 -1.54
C THR A 50 -2.82 0.86 -1.92
N ASN A 51 -2.07 1.28 -2.94
CA ASN A 51 -2.28 2.56 -3.58
C ASN A 51 -2.95 2.31 -4.93
N ARG A 52 -4.24 2.62 -5.03
CA ARG A 52 -5.03 2.44 -6.25
C ARG A 52 -4.38 3.11 -7.46
N GLN A 53 -3.67 4.22 -7.27
CA GLN A 53 -3.00 4.92 -8.36
C GLN A 53 -1.71 4.20 -8.82
N ALA A 54 -0.99 3.58 -7.89
CA ALA A 54 0.14 2.71 -8.22
C ALA A 54 -0.33 1.42 -8.93
N GLU A 55 -1.46 0.85 -8.50
CA GLU A 55 -2.07 -0.32 -9.14
C GLU A 55 -2.49 -0.02 -10.58
N LEU A 56 -3.18 1.11 -10.80
CA LEU A 56 -3.57 1.55 -12.15
C LEU A 56 -2.36 1.80 -13.05
N ARG A 57 -1.30 2.41 -12.52
CA ARG A 57 -0.05 2.62 -13.27
C ARG A 57 0.65 1.32 -13.64
N ARG A 58 0.63 0.30 -12.77
CA ARG A 58 1.17 -1.02 -13.11
C ARG A 58 0.40 -1.68 -14.23
N ILE A 59 -0.94 -1.63 -14.19
CA ILE A 59 -1.79 -2.17 -15.28
C ILE A 59 -1.45 -1.49 -16.60
N CYS A 60 -1.33 -0.16 -16.60
CA CYS A 60 -0.97 0.58 -17.81
C CYS A 60 0.47 0.34 -18.28
N ALA A 61 1.42 0.00 -17.38
CA ALA A 61 2.79 -0.31 -17.75
C ALA A 61 2.95 -1.74 -18.32
N ASP A 62 2.16 -2.70 -17.83
CA ASP A 62 2.13 -4.08 -18.35
C ASP A 62 1.50 -4.16 -19.75
N GLU A 63 0.51 -3.32 -20.06
CA GLU A 63 -0.13 -3.29 -21.40
C GLU A 63 0.80 -2.80 -22.53
N VAL A 64 1.91 -2.12 -22.23
CA VAL A 64 2.79 -1.54 -23.26
C VAL A 64 3.90 -2.49 -23.74
N VAL A 65 4.01 -3.70 -23.16
CA VAL A 65 5.12 -4.62 -23.47
C VAL A 65 4.77 -5.63 -24.58
N ASP A 66 3.51 -5.77 -25.00
CA ASP A 66 3.09 -6.94 -25.80
C ASP A 66 2.73 -6.68 -27.28
N HIS A 67 3.32 -5.68 -27.94
CA HIS A 67 3.05 -5.42 -29.37
C HIS A 67 4.28 -5.12 -30.24
N ASN A 68 5.41 -5.78 -30.00
CA ASN A 68 6.57 -5.66 -30.92
C ASN A 68 7.20 -7.00 -31.33
N ALA A 69 6.36 -8.00 -31.56
CA ALA A 69 6.76 -9.22 -32.26
C ALA A 69 5.97 -9.38 -33.56
N ILE A 70 6.71 -9.19 -34.67
CA ILE A 70 6.49 -9.71 -36.03
C ILE A 70 5.56 -8.89 -36.95
N ASP A 71 6.18 -8.12 -37.85
CA ASP A 71 6.07 -8.31 -39.31
C ASP A 71 7.44 -8.08 -39.95
#